data_AF-A0A920EAA7-F1
#
_entry.id   AF-A0A920EAA7-F1
#
_cell.length_a   1.000
_cell.length_b   1.000
_cell.length_c   1.000
_cell.angle_alpha   90.00
_cell.angle_beta   90.00
_cell.angle_gamma   90.00
#
_symmetry.space_group_name_H-M   'P 1'
#
loop_
_entity.id
_entity.type
_entity.pdbx_description
1 polymer ?
#
loop_
_entity_poly.entity_id
_entity_poly.type
_entity_poly.pdbx_seq_one_letter_code
_entity_poly.pdbx_strand_id
1 'polypeptide(L)'
;MNADLDIFSDGYVAFVKEDCPTCLLIEPVLSRLSELGQLNAVFSQDNKDFPSLDITIDDSDLRLSFQHGIETVPSLLKFQDGVEVGRIVGWLKSEWENFCESPDLCSESFQDFSPGCGSLSVSPDLPLRLKRDTDRDWVAVWLNSQRQKMRLKGCMN
;
A
#
# COMPACT_ATOMS: atom_id res chain seq x y z
N MET A 1 8.88 -2.74 -22.02
CA MET A 1 9.53 -2.56 -20.70
C MET A 1 8.42 -2.71 -19.68
N ASN A 2 8.49 -3.73 -18.83
CA ASN A 2 7.36 -4.16 -17.99
C ASN A 2 7.29 -3.27 -16.74
N ALA A 3 6.48 -2.22 -16.77
CA ALA A 3 6.21 -1.36 -15.60
C ALA A 3 5.66 -2.15 -14.39
N ASP A 4 5.09 -3.34 -14.63
CA ASP A 4 4.49 -4.18 -13.59
C ASP A 4 5.50 -4.88 -12.66
N LEU A 5 6.81 -4.83 -12.94
CA LEU A 5 7.84 -5.49 -12.12
C LEU A 5 8.46 -4.59 -11.03
N ASP A 6 8.14 -3.29 -11.03
CA ASP A 6 8.83 -2.28 -10.20
C ASP A 6 8.07 -1.88 -8.92
N ILE A 7 6.87 -2.41 -8.66
CA ILE A 7 6.11 -2.00 -7.46
C ILE A 7 6.85 -2.38 -6.17
N PHE A 8 7.44 -3.58 -6.15
CA PHE A 8 8.14 -4.13 -4.99
C PHE A 8 9.67 -4.08 -5.15
N SER A 9 10.19 -3.27 -6.08
CA SER A 9 11.63 -2.96 -6.14
C SER A 9 12.03 -2.01 -5.00
N ASP A 10 13.22 -1.43 -5.05
CA ASP A 10 13.69 -0.45 -4.08
C ASP A 10 12.69 0.70 -3.93
N GLY A 11 12.28 0.99 -2.69
CA GLY A 11 11.33 2.05 -2.36
C GLY A 11 10.33 1.65 -1.29
N TYR A 12 9.21 2.36 -1.23
CA TYR A 12 8.14 2.13 -0.27
C TYR A 12 6.82 1.72 -0.93
N VAL A 13 6.03 0.96 -0.19
CA VAL A 13 4.65 0.61 -0.55
C VAL A 13 3.76 0.87 0.66
N ALA A 14 2.65 1.55 0.47
CA ALA A 14 1.68 1.82 1.53
C ALA A 14 0.42 0.95 1.39
N PHE A 15 -0.18 0.58 2.51
CA PHE A 15 -1.49 -0.06 2.59
C PHE A 15 -2.41 0.81 3.43
N VAL A 16 -3.57 1.17 2.88
CA VAL A 16 -4.49 2.16 3.45
C VAL A 16 -5.95 1.75 3.24
N LYS A 17 -6.85 2.48 3.90
CA LYS A 17 -8.29 2.42 3.65
C LYS A 17 -8.91 3.79 3.96
N GLU A 18 -9.90 4.20 3.18
CA GLU A 18 -10.57 5.49 3.32
C GLU A 18 -11.36 5.60 4.63
N ASP A 19 -11.92 4.49 5.13
CA ASP A 19 -12.65 4.47 6.40
C ASP A 19 -11.77 4.79 7.63
N CYS A 20 -10.45 4.86 7.47
CA CYS A 20 -9.47 5.05 8.53
C CYS A 20 -9.11 6.53 8.68
N PRO A 21 -9.45 7.19 9.81
CA PRO A 21 -9.12 8.60 10.02
C PRO A 21 -7.62 8.90 9.94
N THR A 22 -6.77 7.94 10.34
CA THR A 22 -5.32 8.09 10.24
C THR A 22 -4.83 8.00 8.79
N CYS A 23 -5.47 7.20 7.93
CA CYS A 23 -5.15 7.18 6.51
C CYS A 23 -5.52 8.51 5.84
N LEU A 24 -6.70 9.08 6.18
CA LEU A 24 -7.10 10.42 5.71
C LEU A 24 -6.11 11.49 6.18
N LEU A 25 -5.69 11.42 7.44
CA LEU A 25 -4.69 12.33 8.00
C LEU A 25 -3.40 12.30 7.19
N ILE A 26 -2.85 11.12 6.90
CA ILE A 26 -1.53 10.98 6.26
C ILE A 26 -1.53 11.11 4.73
N GLU A 27 -2.68 11.37 4.08
CA GLU A 27 -2.74 11.53 2.63
C GLU A 27 -1.70 12.53 2.07
N PRO A 28 -1.49 13.73 2.67
CA PRO A 28 -0.46 14.66 2.21
C PRO A 28 0.96 14.10 2.32
N VAL A 29 1.20 13.20 3.29
CA VAL A 29 2.49 12.54 3.52
C VAL A 29 2.77 11.54 2.39
N LEU A 30 1.75 10.75 2.02
CA LEU A 30 1.83 9.80 0.91
C LEU A 30 2.05 10.54 -0.41
N SER A 31 1.34 11.66 -0.62
CA SER A 31 1.58 12.55 -1.77
C SER A 31 3.03 13.03 -1.80
N ARG A 32 3.58 13.44 -0.66
CA ARG A 32 4.97 13.91 -0.58
C ARG A 32 5.98 12.81 -0.91
N LEU A 33 5.81 11.60 -0.38
CA LEU A 33 6.68 10.47 -0.70
C LEU A 33 6.61 10.09 -2.19
N SER A 34 5.42 10.20 -2.79
CA SER A 34 5.22 10.00 -4.24
C SER A 34 5.96 11.06 -5.05
N GLU A 35 5.88 12.33 -4.67
CA GLU A 35 6.61 13.43 -5.33
C GLU A 35 8.13 13.29 -5.24
N LEU A 36 8.62 12.76 -4.11
CA LEU A 36 10.04 12.45 -3.90
C LEU A 36 10.50 11.22 -4.70
N GLY A 37 9.59 10.49 -5.34
CA GLY A 37 9.89 9.25 -6.06
C GLY A 37 10.27 8.09 -5.14
N GLN A 38 9.90 8.16 -3.87
CA GLN A 38 10.20 7.12 -2.88
C GLN A 38 9.05 6.12 -2.72
N LEU A 39 7.81 6.51 -3.01
CA LEU A 39 6.62 5.68 -2.90
C LEU A 39 6.26 5.06 -4.26
N ASN A 40 6.34 3.73 -4.35
CA ASN A 40 6.12 2.99 -5.58
C ASN A 40 4.63 2.68 -5.81
N ALA A 41 3.87 2.43 -4.74
CA ALA A 41 2.44 2.15 -4.80
C ALA A 41 1.72 2.43 -3.48
N VAL A 42 0.41 2.69 -3.58
CA VAL A 42 -0.52 2.71 -2.44
C VAL A 42 -1.65 1.72 -2.71
N PHE A 43 -1.79 0.69 -1.88
CA PHE A 43 -2.88 -0.28 -1.97
C PHE A 43 -4.04 0.13 -1.06
N SER A 44 -5.22 0.30 -1.64
CA SER A 44 -6.42 0.72 -0.93
C SER A 44 -7.41 -0.43 -0.74
N GLN A 45 -7.83 -0.67 0.50
CA GLN A 45 -8.64 -1.83 0.89
C GLN A 45 -10.15 -1.65 0.68
N ASP A 46 -10.64 -0.44 0.47
CA ASP A 46 -12.08 -0.14 0.45
C ASP A 46 -12.51 0.82 -0.66
N ASN A 47 -11.67 1.79 -1.04
CA ASN A 47 -11.93 2.73 -2.11
C ASN A 47 -10.73 2.88 -3.06
N LYS A 48 -10.91 2.40 -4.31
CA LYS A 48 -9.89 2.46 -5.37
C LYS A 48 -9.43 3.88 -5.75
N ASP A 49 -10.20 4.90 -5.42
CA ASP A 49 -9.91 6.31 -5.73
C ASP A 49 -9.26 7.05 -4.54
N PHE A 50 -9.02 6.34 -3.42
CA PHE A 50 -8.38 6.86 -2.22
C PHE A 50 -7.02 6.16 -1.95
N PRO A 51 -5.95 6.91 -1.63
CA PRO A 51 -5.82 8.34 -1.81
C PRO A 51 -5.84 8.70 -3.29
N SER A 52 -6.11 9.95 -3.62
CA SER A 52 -6.18 10.39 -5.03
C SER A 52 -4.77 10.61 -5.62
N LEU A 53 -4.03 9.52 -5.78
CA LEU A 53 -2.68 9.46 -6.37
C LEU A 53 -2.68 8.56 -7.61
N ASP A 54 -1.84 8.88 -8.60
CA ASP A 54 -1.68 8.08 -9.83
C ASP A 54 -1.15 6.65 -9.55
N ILE A 55 -0.47 6.48 -8.41
CA ILE A 55 0.10 5.21 -7.94
C ILE A 55 -0.83 4.43 -6.99
N THR A 56 -2.08 4.87 -6.84
CA THR A 56 -3.09 4.16 -6.05
C THR A 56 -3.61 2.95 -6.81
N ILE A 57 -3.63 1.80 -6.14
CA ILE A 57 -4.03 0.50 -6.67
C ILE A 57 -5.15 -0.07 -5.79
N ASP A 58 -6.21 -0.53 -6.45
CA ASP A 58 -7.34 -1.22 -5.83
C ASP A 58 -6.93 -2.58 -5.23
N ASP A 59 -7.07 -2.71 -3.91
CA ASP A 59 -6.94 -3.95 -3.14
C ASP A 59 -8.24 -4.23 -2.34
N SER A 60 -9.40 -3.86 -2.88
CA SER A 60 -10.71 -4.14 -2.26
C SER A 60 -11.06 -5.63 -2.20
N ASP A 61 -10.36 -6.48 -2.95
CA ASP A 61 -10.43 -7.93 -2.80
C ASP A 61 -9.52 -8.46 -1.66
N LEU A 62 -8.80 -7.57 -0.99
CA LEU A 62 -7.94 -7.76 0.19
C LEU A 62 -6.78 -8.74 -0.02
N ARG A 63 -6.47 -9.08 -1.27
CA ARG A 63 -5.51 -10.13 -1.58
C ARG A 63 -4.09 -9.72 -1.23
N LEU A 64 -3.66 -8.51 -1.60
CA LEU A 64 -2.29 -8.06 -1.34
C LEU A 64 -2.11 -7.75 0.14
N SER A 65 -3.10 -7.12 0.77
CA SER A 65 -3.12 -6.87 2.21
C SER A 65 -3.02 -8.17 3.00
N PHE A 66 -3.74 -9.23 2.61
CA PHE A 66 -3.64 -10.55 3.23
C PHE A 66 -2.25 -11.17 3.03
N GLN A 67 -1.69 -11.12 1.83
CA GLN A 67 -0.39 -11.71 1.50
C GLN A 67 0.77 -11.07 2.26
N HIS A 68 0.75 -9.74 2.41
CA HIS A 68 1.77 -9.01 3.16
C HIS A 68 1.53 -9.02 4.68
N GLY A 69 0.51 -9.75 5.15
CA GLY A 69 0.17 -9.84 6.57
C GLY A 69 -0.14 -8.46 7.15
N ILE A 70 -0.90 -7.64 6.42
CA ILE A 70 -1.30 -6.32 6.89
C ILE A 70 -2.39 -6.51 7.94
N GLU A 71 -2.04 -6.24 9.19
CA GLU A 71 -2.97 -6.31 10.32
C GLU A 71 -3.54 -4.94 10.69
N THR A 72 -2.80 -3.87 10.39
CA THR A 72 -3.14 -2.48 10.74
C THR A 72 -2.89 -1.57 9.56
N VAL A 73 -3.75 -0.57 9.37
CA VAL A 73 -3.61 0.50 8.38
C VAL A 73 -3.61 1.87 9.06
N PRO A 74 -2.85 2.87 8.58
CA PRO A 74 -1.89 2.74 7.49
C PRO A 74 -0.70 1.85 7.87
N SER A 75 -0.15 1.13 6.89
CA SER A 75 1.13 0.43 6.99
C SER A 75 2.04 0.92 5.86
N LEU A 76 3.30 1.22 6.15
CA LEU A 76 4.31 1.56 5.15
C LEU A 76 5.42 0.51 5.19
N LEU A 77 5.66 -0.17 4.08
CA LEU A 77 6.68 -1.20 3.92
C LEU A 77 7.84 -0.64 3.09
N LYS A 78 9.07 -0.99 3.44
CA LYS A 78 10.30 -0.67 2.69
C LYS A 78 10.78 -1.92 1.97
N PHE A 79 11.05 -1.81 0.70
CA PHE A 79 11.61 -2.86 -0.14
C PHE A 79 13.03 -2.51 -0.59
N GLN A 80 13.90 -3.51 -0.64
CA GLN A 80 15.24 -3.47 -1.23
C GLN A 80 15.47 -4.77 -1.99
N ASP A 81 15.92 -4.69 -3.24
CA ASP A 81 16.16 -5.82 -4.14
C ASP A 81 14.96 -6.79 -4.25
N GLY A 82 13.73 -6.28 -4.20
CA GLY A 82 12.53 -7.11 -4.27
C GLY A 82 12.06 -7.68 -2.92
N VAL A 83 12.78 -7.39 -1.84
CA VAL A 83 12.56 -7.99 -0.51
C VAL A 83 12.11 -6.93 0.47
N GLU A 84 11.08 -7.23 1.26
CA GLU A 84 10.68 -6.37 2.36
C GLU A 84 11.76 -6.37 3.46
N VAL A 85 12.35 -5.21 3.74
CA VAL A 85 13.41 -5.03 4.73
C VAL A 85 12.95 -4.32 6.00
N GLY A 86 11.73 -3.79 6.01
CA GLY A 86 11.14 -3.16 7.19
C GLY A 86 9.72 -2.67 6.95
N ARG A 87 9.00 -2.39 8.04
CA ARG A 87 7.66 -1.78 8.00
C ARG A 87 7.37 -0.98 9.25
N ILE A 88 6.48 0.00 9.12
CA ILE A 88 5.92 0.81 10.22
C ILE A 88 4.40 0.87 10.08
N VAL A 89 3.69 1.12 11.20
CA VAL A 89 2.22 1.07 11.25
C VAL A 89 1.64 2.27 11.99
N GLY A 90 0.44 2.70 11.61
CA GLY A 90 -0.15 3.92 12.14
C GLY A 90 0.65 5.15 11.73
N TRP A 91 0.53 6.21 12.51
CA TRP A 91 1.24 7.46 12.28
C TRP A 91 2.01 7.88 13.53
N LEU A 92 3.32 8.02 13.38
CA LEU A 92 4.20 8.71 14.31
C LEU A 92 5.21 9.48 13.46
N LYS A 93 5.15 10.81 13.47
CA LYS A 93 5.93 11.71 12.59
C LYS A 93 7.41 11.34 12.59
N SER A 94 8.02 11.27 13.78
CA SER A 94 9.46 10.97 13.91
C SER A 94 9.82 9.57 13.43
N GLU A 95 8.94 8.58 13.58
CA GLU A 95 9.19 7.23 13.07
C GLU A 95 9.14 7.22 11.54
N TRP A 96 8.15 7.89 10.93
CA TRP A 96 8.02 8.00 9.49
C TRP A 96 9.19 8.79 8.86
N GLU A 97 9.59 9.91 9.45
CA GLU A 97 10.73 10.71 8.98
C GLU A 97 12.04 9.92 9.04
N ASN A 98 12.29 9.20 10.14
CA ASN A 98 13.47 8.35 10.29
C ASN A 98 13.45 7.16 9.32
N PHE A 99 12.29 6.49 9.18
CA PHE A 99 12.13 5.32 8.33
C PHE A 99 12.29 5.66 6.85
N CYS A 100 11.76 6.82 6.43
CA CYS A 100 11.83 7.34 5.06
C CYS A 100 13.13 8.10 4.76
N GLU A 101 13.97 8.33 5.78
CA GLU A 101 15.18 9.15 5.68
C GLU A 101 14.89 10.57 5.15
N SER A 102 13.74 11.13 5.56
CA SER A 102 13.20 12.42 5.10
C SER A 102 12.74 13.26 6.30
N PRO A 103 13.60 14.12 6.88
CA PRO A 103 13.34 14.85 8.13
C PRO A 103 12.28 15.96 8.03
N ASP A 104 11.87 16.36 6.83
CA ASP A 104 10.85 17.39 6.59
C ASP A 104 9.66 16.80 5.80
N LEU A 105 9.25 15.58 6.16
CA LEU A 105 8.21 14.87 5.43
C LEU A 105 6.83 15.55 5.57
N CYS A 106 6.62 16.29 6.67
CA CYS A 106 5.39 17.00 6.98
C CYS A 106 5.69 18.38 7.57
N SER A 107 4.70 19.28 7.54
CA SER A 107 4.82 20.56 8.21
C SER A 107 4.93 20.41 9.73
N GLU A 108 5.53 21.40 10.40
CA GLU A 108 5.61 21.46 11.86
C GLU A 108 4.25 21.52 12.56
N SER A 109 3.21 22.00 11.87
CA SER A 109 1.84 22.05 12.39
C SER A 109 1.07 20.74 12.26
N PHE A 110 1.68 19.71 11.67
CA PHE A 110 1.04 18.41 11.49
C PHE A 110 0.99 17.65 12.82
N GLN A 111 -0.08 16.88 13.04
CA GLN A 111 -0.20 16.10 14.28
C GLN A 111 0.92 15.06 14.37
N ASP A 112 1.59 14.94 15.51
CA ASP A 112 2.76 14.06 15.62
C ASP A 112 2.43 12.56 15.70
N PHE A 113 1.22 12.20 16.15
CA PHE A 113 0.85 10.80 16.38
C PHE A 113 -0.63 10.55 16.12
N SER A 114 -0.96 9.44 15.47
CA SER A 114 -2.32 8.91 15.39
C SER A 114 -2.30 7.37 15.28
N PRO A 115 -3.12 6.65 16.07
CA PRO A 115 -3.14 5.20 16.01
C PRO A 115 -3.72 4.69 14.68
N GLY A 116 -3.28 3.52 14.22
CA GLY A 116 -3.87 2.85 13.07
C GLY A 116 -5.25 2.26 13.36
N CYS A 117 -5.93 1.80 12.31
CA CYS A 117 -7.15 0.98 12.37
C CYS A 117 -6.84 -0.45 11.96
N GLY A 118 -7.65 -1.41 12.43
CA GLY A 118 -7.55 -2.80 11.99
C GLY A 118 -7.75 -2.92 10.49
N SER A 119 -6.88 -3.70 9.84
CA SER A 119 -6.98 -3.96 8.41
C SER A 119 -8.17 -4.85 8.10
N LEU A 120 -8.81 -4.61 6.95
CA LEU A 120 -9.89 -5.46 6.47
C LEU A 120 -9.41 -6.89 6.17
N SER A 121 -8.12 -7.10 5.84
CA SER A 121 -7.56 -8.43 5.55
C SER A 121 -7.47 -9.37 6.77
N VAL A 122 -7.61 -8.85 7.99
CA VAL A 122 -7.64 -9.67 9.22
C VAL A 122 -9.03 -9.72 9.87
N SER A 123 -10.04 -9.13 9.23
CA SER A 123 -11.41 -9.16 9.72
C SER A 123 -11.93 -10.61 9.83
N PRO A 124 -12.71 -10.96 10.87
CA PRO A 124 -13.43 -12.24 10.92
C PRO A 124 -14.25 -12.52 9.66
N ASP A 125 -14.78 -11.46 9.05
CA ASP A 125 -15.59 -11.48 7.84
C ASP A 125 -14.78 -11.58 6.53
N LEU A 126 -13.45 -11.78 6.62
CA LEU A 126 -12.58 -11.98 5.47
C LEU A 126 -13.16 -13.07 4.54
N PRO A 127 -13.24 -12.81 3.21
CA PRO A 127 -13.80 -13.76 2.26
C PRO A 127 -13.17 -15.15 2.37
N LEU A 128 -14.01 -16.19 2.45
CA LEU A 128 -13.57 -17.59 2.58
C LEU A 128 -12.57 -18.05 1.51
N ARG A 129 -12.57 -17.40 0.33
CA ARG A 129 -11.61 -17.68 -0.75
C ARG A 129 -10.17 -17.40 -0.29
N LEU A 130 -9.92 -16.27 0.37
CA LEU A 130 -8.58 -15.92 0.84
C LEU A 130 -8.09 -16.85 1.95
N LYS A 131 -9.00 -17.30 2.83
CA LYS A 131 -8.68 -18.27 3.89
C LYS A 131 -8.23 -19.64 3.35
N ARG A 132 -8.59 -19.98 2.10
CA ARG A 132 -8.19 -21.23 1.43
C ARG A 132 -6.86 -21.11 0.67
N ASP A 133 -6.46 -19.91 0.28
CA ASP A 133 -5.29 -19.63 -0.55
C ASP A 133 -4.06 -19.27 0.31
N THR A 134 -3.59 -20.21 1.13
CA THR A 134 -2.37 -20.05 1.96
C THR A 134 -1.08 -20.49 1.27
N ASP A 135 -1.15 -20.95 0.02
CA ASP A 135 0.00 -21.50 -0.70
C ASP A 135 0.86 -20.40 -1.36
N ARG A 136 2.18 -20.57 -1.40
CA ARG A 136 3.16 -19.46 -1.36
C ARG A 136 3.64 -18.84 -2.69
N ASP A 137 3.11 -19.18 -3.86
CA ASP A 137 3.69 -18.73 -5.14
C ASP A 137 2.70 -18.03 -6.10
N TRP A 138 2.07 -16.93 -5.62
CA TRP A 138 1.01 -16.23 -6.38
C TRP A 138 1.39 -14.86 -6.95
N VAL A 139 2.53 -14.28 -6.61
CA VAL A 139 2.98 -12.98 -7.19
C VAL A 139 3.03 -13.08 -8.71
N ALA A 140 3.56 -14.18 -9.25
CA ALA A 140 3.59 -14.46 -10.69
C ALA A 140 2.18 -14.59 -11.31
N VAL A 141 1.21 -15.14 -10.57
CA VAL A 141 -0.15 -15.35 -11.05
C VAL A 141 -0.95 -14.04 -11.04
N TRP A 142 -0.82 -13.21 -10.00
CA TRP A 142 -1.46 -11.90 -9.94
C TRP A 142 -0.89 -10.97 -11.02
N LEU A 143 0.44 -10.92 -11.19
CA LEU A 143 1.08 -10.15 -12.26
C LEU A 143 0.58 -10.58 -13.65
N ASN A 144 0.41 -11.88 -13.88
CA ASN A 144 -0.20 -12.39 -15.13
C ASN A 144 -1.68 -12.00 -15.28
N SER A 145 -2.45 -11.98 -14.20
CA SER A 145 -3.86 -11.58 -14.23
C SER A 145 -4.03 -10.07 -14.45
N GLN A 146 -3.16 -9.23 -13.90
CA GLN A 146 -3.18 -7.78 -14.13
C GLN A 146 -2.77 -7.45 -15.57
N ARG A 147 -1.74 -8.13 -16.11
CA ARG A 147 -1.40 -8.06 -17.54
C ARG A 147 -2.58 -8.39 -18.45
N GLN A 148 -3.38 -9.40 -18.11
CA GLN A 148 -4.57 -9.75 -18.88
C GLN A 148 -5.67 -8.68 -18.79
N LYS A 149 -5.95 -8.15 -17.58
CA LYS A 149 -6.93 -7.08 -17.40
C LYS A 149 -6.54 -5.80 -18.13
N MET A 150 -5.26 -5.41 -18.11
CA MET A 150 -4.77 -4.24 -18.85
C MET A 150 -4.78 -4.45 -20.37
N ARG A 151 -4.46 -5.65 -20.85
CA ARG A 151 -4.52 -5.99 -22.29
C ARG A 151 -5.94 -6.00 -22.85
N LEU A 152 -6.94 -6.33 -22.04
CA LEU A 152 -8.35 -6.26 -22.43
C LEU A 152 -8.87 -4.82 -22.48
N LYS A 153 -8.38 -3.92 -21.60
CA LYS A 153 -8.70 -2.48 -21.66
C LYS A 153 -8.03 -1.77 -22.85
N GLY A 154 -6.88 -2.24 -23.30
CA GLY A 154 -6.17 -1.71 -24.48
C GLY A 154 -6.64 -2.20 -25.84
N CYS A 155 -7.64 -3.09 -25.90
CA CYS A 155 -8.16 -3.64 -27.17
C CYS A 155 -9.44 -2.94 -27.65
N MET A 156 -9.85 -1.86 -26.98
CA MET A 156 -10.93 -0.97 -27.40
C MET A 156 -10.32 0.36 -27.86
N ASN A 157 -9.67 0.33 -29.02
CA ASN A 157 -9.42 1.46 -29.93
C ASN A 157 -9.13 0.90 -31.32
#